data_AF-A0A1M6PQL1-F1
#
_entry.id   AF-A0A1M6PQL1-F1
#
_cell.length_a   1.000
_cell.length_b   1.000
_cell.length_c   1.000
_cell.angle_alpha   90.00
_cell.angle_beta   90.00
_cell.angle_gamma   90.00
#
_symmetry.space_group_name_H-M   'P 1'
#
loop_
_entity.id
_entity.type
_entity.pdbx_description
1 polymer ?
#
loop_
_entity_poly.entity_id
_entity_poly.type
_entity_poly.pdbx_seq_one_letter_code
_entity_poly.pdbx_strand_id
1 'polypeptide(L)'
;MNNLNECTEVLCIVKSHKEITKSKVMSNFIANLLVAGLGGVGGRITNDFKLTLTESILYIDATGYSTWGGLPETENKETIDVKDITSFNVEKNDTESIITIKTAKNNDTMIFICNNEKEYTQALEMSNLILKLQ
;
A
#
# COMPACT_ATOMS: atom_id res chain seq x y z
N MET A 1 -32.86 -11.62 1.93
CA MET A 1 -32.37 -10.24 1.85
C MET A 1 -30.93 -10.30 2.32
N ASN A 2 -29.95 -10.19 1.40
CA ASN A 2 -28.54 -10.32 1.76
C ASN A 2 -27.92 -8.93 1.97
N ASN A 3 -27.34 -8.78 3.17
CA ASN A 3 -26.10 -8.10 3.52
C ASN A 3 -25.89 -6.65 3.10
N LEU A 4 -26.08 -5.75 4.07
CA LEU A 4 -25.34 -4.49 4.19
C LEU A 4 -25.13 -4.30 5.69
N ASN A 5 -23.93 -4.60 6.19
CA ASN A 5 -23.31 -4.12 7.45
C ASN A 5 -22.27 -5.15 7.95
N GLU A 6 -21.28 -5.51 7.13
CA GLU A 6 -19.99 -5.87 7.69
C GLU A 6 -19.18 -4.57 7.76
N CYS A 7 -19.34 -3.83 8.85
CA CYS A 7 -18.36 -2.81 9.23
C CYS A 7 -17.07 -3.57 9.55
N THR A 8 -16.23 -3.76 8.53
CA THR A 8 -14.91 -4.34 8.72
C THR A 8 -14.11 -3.38 9.60
N GLU A 9 -13.79 -3.79 10.82
CA GLU A 9 -13.06 -2.95 11.76
C GLU A 9 -11.66 -2.66 11.22
N VAL A 10 -11.32 -1.37 11.13
CA VAL A 10 -9.98 -0.94 10.70
C VAL A 10 -9.04 -1.06 11.88
N LEU A 11 -8.05 -1.93 11.76
CA LEU A 11 -7.07 -2.21 12.80
C LEU A 11 -5.88 -1.24 12.73
N CYS A 12 -5.44 -0.89 11.53
CA CYS A 12 -4.29 0.00 11.35
C CYS A 12 -4.33 0.71 9.99
N ILE A 13 -3.80 1.94 9.96
CA ILE A 13 -3.63 2.73 8.73
C ILE A 13 -2.20 3.26 8.68
N VAL A 14 -1.53 3.05 7.56
CA VAL A 14 -0.20 3.59 7.26
C VAL A 14 -0.29 4.42 5.99
N LYS A 15 0.16 5.67 6.07
CA LYS A 15 0.41 6.48 4.88
C LYS A 15 1.84 6.22 4.44
N SER A 16 2.00 6.00 3.15
CA SER A 16 3.30 5.76 2.54
C SER A 16 3.34 6.42 1.18
N HIS A 17 4.52 6.44 0.58
CA HIS A 17 4.72 6.90 -0.78
C HIS A 17 5.70 5.97 -1.48
N LYS A 18 5.83 6.11 -2.80
CA LYS A 18 6.77 5.31 -3.59
C LYS A 18 7.76 6.22 -4.32
N GLU A 19 9.06 6.00 -4.09
CA GLU A 19 10.10 6.62 -4.91
C GLU A 19 10.26 5.79 -6.21
N ILE A 20 9.75 6.31 -7.32
CA ILE A 20 9.75 5.61 -8.63
C ILE A 20 11.18 5.39 -9.15
N THR A 21 12.17 6.15 -8.66
CA THR A 21 13.55 6.17 -9.14
C THR A 21 14.39 4.93 -8.82
N LYS A 22 13.99 4.06 -7.87
CA LYS A 22 14.78 2.86 -7.46
C LYS A 22 14.12 1.50 -7.74
N SER A 23 13.07 1.46 -8.56
CA SER A 23 12.27 0.25 -8.74
C SER A 23 12.72 -0.59 -9.95
N LYS A 24 13.88 -1.27 -9.85
CA LYS A 24 14.24 -2.39 -10.76
C LYS A 24 13.46 -3.68 -10.45
N VAL A 25 12.69 -3.69 -9.36
CA VAL A 25 11.92 -4.85 -8.88
C VAL A 25 10.44 -4.45 -8.80
N MET A 26 9.84 -4.18 -9.96
CA MET A 26 8.40 -3.91 -10.07
C MET A 26 7.72 -5.15 -10.62
N SER A 27 6.84 -5.80 -9.86
CA SER A 27 6.00 -6.88 -10.36
C SER A 27 4.78 -6.35 -11.13
N ASN A 28 4.13 -7.23 -11.90
CA ASN A 28 2.95 -6.92 -12.70
C ASN A 28 1.70 -6.59 -11.87
N PHE A 29 1.67 -6.93 -10.57
CA PHE A 29 0.52 -6.72 -9.69
C PHE A 29 0.26 -5.22 -9.45
N ILE A 30 1.26 -4.51 -8.90
CA ILE A 30 1.18 -3.04 -8.74
C ILE A 30 1.40 -2.31 -10.09
N ALA A 31 1.87 -2.99 -11.14
CA ALA A 31 2.00 -2.37 -12.46
C ALA A 31 0.66 -1.81 -12.96
N ASN A 32 -0.48 -2.43 -12.62
CA ASN A 32 -1.79 -1.87 -12.96
C ASN A 32 -2.13 -0.60 -12.18
N LEU A 33 -1.77 -0.53 -10.88
CA LEU A 33 -1.91 0.71 -10.10
C LEU A 33 -1.00 1.82 -10.60
N LEU A 34 0.24 1.50 -10.99
CA LEU A 34 1.16 2.47 -11.55
C LEU A 34 0.79 2.86 -12.98
N VAL A 35 0.31 1.96 -13.84
CA VAL A 35 -0.11 2.32 -15.21
C VAL A 35 -1.38 3.18 -15.17
N ALA A 36 -2.32 2.89 -14.27
CA ALA A 36 -3.49 3.71 -14.05
C ALA A 36 -3.15 5.05 -13.36
N GLY A 37 -2.16 5.07 -12.45
CA GLY A 37 -1.75 6.24 -11.68
C GLY A 37 -0.65 7.12 -12.28
N LEU A 38 0.18 6.58 -13.20
CA LEU A 38 1.30 7.26 -13.87
C LEU A 38 0.99 7.68 -15.31
N GLY A 39 -0.29 7.66 -15.70
CA GLY A 39 -0.74 8.21 -16.98
C GLY A 39 -0.67 7.22 -18.14
N GLY A 40 -1.67 6.35 -18.22
CA GLY A 40 -2.26 6.05 -19.52
C GLY A 40 -2.95 7.31 -20.06
N VAL A 41 -2.33 7.97 -21.04
CA VAL A 41 -2.91 9.03 -21.90
C VAL A 41 -3.17 10.42 -21.26
N GLY A 42 -3.03 10.61 -19.95
CA GLY A 42 -3.11 11.95 -19.34
C GLY A 42 -2.31 12.02 -18.05
N GLY A 43 -1.23 12.80 -18.03
CA GLY A 43 -0.24 12.82 -16.96
C GLY A 43 -0.82 12.96 -15.55
N ARG A 44 -0.94 11.86 -14.83
CA ARG A 44 -1.13 11.80 -13.37
C ARG A 44 0.19 11.25 -12.82
N ILE A 45 0.65 11.77 -11.68
CA ILE A 45 1.82 11.22 -10.95
C ILE A 45 1.28 10.77 -9.60
N THR A 46 1.05 9.47 -9.43
CA THR A 46 0.72 8.87 -8.13
C THR A 46 2.00 8.53 -7.38
N ASN A 47 2.28 9.26 -6.30
CA ASN A 47 3.34 8.89 -5.36
C ASN A 47 2.80 8.47 -4.00
N ASP A 48 1.56 8.83 -3.63
CA ASP A 48 1.02 8.60 -2.29
C ASP A 48 0.15 7.33 -2.24
N PHE A 49 0.38 6.53 -1.20
CA PHE A 49 -0.33 5.29 -0.91
C PHE A 49 -0.88 5.30 0.52
N LYS A 50 -2.03 4.64 0.70
CA LYS A 50 -2.63 4.39 2.02
C LYS A 50 -2.85 2.90 2.18
N LEU A 51 -2.12 2.31 3.11
CA LEU A 51 -2.28 0.92 3.52
C LEU A 51 -3.31 0.88 4.67
N THR A 52 -4.39 0.12 4.51
CA THR A 52 -5.43 -0.04 5.53
C THR A 52 -5.58 -1.51 5.86
N LEU A 53 -5.27 -1.89 7.10
CA LEU A 53 -5.39 -3.26 7.58
C LEU A 53 -6.73 -3.45 8.30
N THR A 54 -7.41 -4.52 7.96
CA THR A 54 -8.55 -5.09 8.69
C THR A 54 -8.18 -6.49 9.18
N GLU A 55 -9.09 -7.17 9.86
CA GLU A 55 -8.84 -8.53 10.39
C GLU A 55 -8.48 -9.57 9.30
N SER A 56 -8.91 -9.36 8.06
CA SER A 56 -8.72 -10.34 6.97
C SER A 56 -8.13 -9.75 5.69
N ILE A 57 -8.18 -8.43 5.49
CA ILE A 57 -7.76 -7.79 4.25
C ILE A 57 -6.81 -6.63 4.53
N LEU A 58 -5.72 -6.59 3.76
CA LEU A 58 -4.89 -5.41 3.57
C LEU A 58 -5.32 -4.69 2.29
N TYR A 59 -5.81 -3.46 2.44
CA TYR A 59 -6.15 -2.59 1.33
C TYR A 59 -4.98 -1.66 1.00
N ILE A 60 -4.69 -1.47 -0.29
CA ILE A 60 -3.66 -0.58 -0.80
C ILE A 60 -4.35 0.43 -1.72
N ASP A 61 -4.59 1.63 -1.21
CA ASP A 61 -5.20 2.71 -1.96
C ASP A 61 -4.10 3.63 -2.53
N ALA A 62 -4.07 3.86 -3.84
CA ALA A 62 -3.25 4.91 -4.45
C ALA A 62 -4.06 6.21 -4.57
N THR A 63 -3.47 7.32 -4.12
CA THR A 63 -4.04 8.65 -4.29
C THR A 63 -3.28 9.38 -5.39
N GLY A 64 -4.00 9.78 -6.44
CA GLY A 64 -3.43 10.56 -7.53
C GLY A 64 -3.87 12.01 -7.46
N TYR A 65 -2.95 12.89 -7.87
CA TYR A 65 -3.26 14.29 -8.11
C TYR A 65 -3.35 14.49 -9.62
N SER A 66 -4.46 15.04 -10.08
CA SER A 66 -4.57 15.49 -11.45
C SER A 66 -3.61 16.66 -11.68
N THR A 67 -2.88 16.64 -12.80
CA THR A 67 -1.87 17.66 -13.16
C THR A 67 -2.41 19.08 -13.29
N TRP A 68 -3.73 19.25 -13.26
CA TRP A 68 -4.41 20.54 -13.42
C TRP A 68 -5.01 21.10 -12.11
N GLY A 69 -4.48 20.69 -10.95
CA GLY A 69 -4.86 21.27 -9.65
C GLY A 69 -6.24 20.83 -9.15
N GLY A 70 -6.73 19.68 -9.61
CA GLY A 70 -7.96 19.08 -9.10
C GLY A 70 -7.79 18.48 -7.71
N LEU A 71 -8.92 18.22 -7.04
CA LEU A 71 -8.95 17.53 -5.75
C LEU A 71 -8.30 16.14 -5.86
N PRO A 72 -7.62 15.67 -4.80
CA PRO A 72 -7.08 14.31 -4.78
C PRO A 72 -8.22 13.30 -4.87
N GLU A 73 -8.09 12.36 -5.80
CA GLU A 73 -9.04 11.25 -5.97
C GLU A 73 -8.33 9.94 -5.59
N THR A 74 -9.04 9.06 -4.89
CA THR A 74 -8.59 7.68 -4.70
C THR A 74 -8.88 6.93 -5.98
N GLU A 75 -7.83 6.56 -6.71
CA GLU A 75 -7.97 6.10 -8.10
C GLU A 75 -7.95 4.59 -8.23
N ASN A 76 -7.15 3.90 -7.41
CA ASN A 76 -7.02 2.46 -7.49
C ASN A 76 -6.88 1.85 -6.11
N LYS A 77 -7.58 0.73 -5.91
CA LYS A 77 -7.62 -0.03 -4.68
C LYS A 77 -7.21 -1.46 -4.97
N GLU A 78 -6.04 -1.84 -4.48
CA GLU A 78 -5.62 -3.24 -4.44
C GLU A 78 -6.03 -3.86 -3.11
N THR A 79 -6.31 -5.16 -3.12
CA THR A 79 -6.64 -5.91 -1.90
C THR A 79 -5.83 -7.18 -1.82
N ILE A 80 -5.28 -7.45 -0.65
CA ILE A 80 -4.52 -8.67 -0.36
C ILE A 80 -5.16 -9.33 0.86
N ASP A 81 -5.46 -10.62 0.77
CA ASP A 81 -5.86 -11.40 1.94
C ASP A 81 -4.67 -11.50 2.90
N VAL A 82 -4.87 -11.23 4.19
CA VAL A 82 -3.80 -11.28 5.19
C VAL A 82 -3.13 -12.66 5.24
N LYS A 83 -3.89 -13.73 4.93
CA LYS A 83 -3.36 -15.10 4.84
C LYS A 83 -2.45 -15.32 3.64
N ASP A 84 -2.57 -14.51 2.59
CA ASP A 84 -1.71 -14.58 1.41
C ASP A 84 -0.39 -13.80 1.61
N ILE A 85 -0.26 -13.01 2.67
CA ILE A 85 0.98 -12.29 3.01
C ILE A 85 1.96 -13.30 3.60
N THR A 86 3.11 -13.52 2.99
CA THR A 86 4.16 -14.41 3.52
C THR A 86 5.19 -13.66 4.34
N SER A 87 5.32 -12.36 4.13
CA SER A 87 6.23 -11.50 4.87
C SER A 87 5.76 -10.05 4.81
N PHE A 88 5.77 -9.37 5.96
CA PHE A 88 5.67 -7.93 6.05
C PHE A 88 6.86 -7.47 6.90
N ASN A 89 7.78 -6.72 6.31
CA ASN A 89 8.99 -6.25 6.97
C ASN A 89 9.08 -4.73 6.89
N VAL A 90 9.54 -4.10 7.97
CA VAL A 90 9.73 -2.65 8.06
C VAL A 90 11.16 -2.40 8.51
N GLU A 91 11.93 -1.77 7.64
CA GLU A 91 13.32 -1.40 7.90
C GLU A 91 13.44 0.11 7.96
N LYS A 92 14.27 0.63 8.86
CA LYS A 92 14.54 2.05 8.98
C LYS A 92 16.01 2.32 8.74
N ASN A 93 16.27 3.21 7.81
CA ASN A 93 17.61 3.73 7.51
C ASN A 93 17.69 5.20 8.00
N ASP A 94 18.88 5.81 7.86
CA ASP A 94 19.13 7.17 8.33
C ASP A 94 18.23 8.24 7.70
N THR A 95 17.68 7.97 6.50
CA THR A 95 16.89 8.93 5.72
C THR A 95 15.42 8.54 5.57
N GLU A 96 15.10 7.25 5.56
CA GLU A 96 13.79 6.73 5.14
C GLU A 96 13.46 5.42 5.85
N SER A 97 12.16 5.10 5.95
CA SER A 97 11.69 3.79 6.39
C SER A 97 11.06 3.04 5.21
N ILE A 98 11.42 1.78 5.03
CA ILE A 98 11.02 0.94 3.89
C ILE A 98 10.11 -0.18 4.40
N ILE A 99 8.93 -0.29 3.80
CA ILE A 99 7.99 -1.39 4.00
C ILE A 99 8.13 -2.35 2.84
N THR A 100 8.40 -3.63 3.13
CA THR A 100 8.45 -4.70 2.14
C THR A 100 7.35 -5.73 2.44
N ILE A 101 6.47 -5.97 1.48
CA ILE A 101 5.39 -6.96 1.58
C ILE A 101 5.64 -8.04 0.54
N LYS A 102 5.58 -9.31 0.94
CA LYS A 102 5.66 -10.46 0.05
C LYS A 102 4.38 -11.28 0.14
N THR A 103 3.92 -11.79 -1.00
CA THR A 103 2.71 -12.63 -1.07
C THR A 103 3.01 -14.03 -1.61
N ALA A 104 2.26 -15.02 -1.14
CA ALA A 104 2.36 -16.41 -1.59
C ALA A 104 1.97 -16.54 -3.07
N LYS A 105 0.99 -15.76 -3.49
CA LYS A 105 0.57 -15.64 -4.87
C LYS A 105 1.67 -14.89 -5.63
N ASN A 106 2.42 -15.62 -6.46
CA ASN A 106 3.43 -15.15 -7.41
C ASN A 106 4.83 -14.74 -6.89
N ASN A 107 5.15 -14.92 -5.59
CA ASN A 107 6.40 -14.41 -5.01
C ASN A 107 6.57 -12.89 -5.23
N ASP A 108 5.44 -12.18 -5.34
CA ASP A 108 5.40 -10.75 -5.60
C ASP A 108 5.95 -10.00 -4.39
N THR A 109 6.88 -9.08 -4.63
CA THR A 109 7.44 -8.20 -3.60
C THR A 109 7.00 -6.77 -3.87
N MET A 110 6.36 -6.17 -2.88
CA MET A 110 5.86 -4.80 -2.90
C MET A 110 6.70 -3.96 -1.95
N ILE A 111 7.10 -2.77 -2.38
CA ILE A 111 7.95 -1.86 -1.61
C ILE A 111 7.27 -0.50 -1.51
N PHE A 112 7.14 0.00 -0.28
CA PHE A 112 6.62 1.32 0.05
C PHE A 112 7.60 2.04 0.97
N ILE A 113 7.53 3.37 1.03
CA ILE A 113 8.42 4.21 1.84
C ILE A 113 7.58 5.10 2.76
N CYS A 114 8.00 5.23 4.02
CA CYS A 114 7.45 6.16 5.00
C CYS A 114 8.50 7.22 5.33
N ASN A 115 8.09 8.49 5.39
CA ASN A 115 9.01 9.62 5.53
C ASN A 115 9.06 10.21 6.94
N ASN A 116 8.25 9.70 7.87
CA ASN A 116 8.26 10.18 9.24
C ASN A 116 8.14 9.08 10.29
N GLU A 117 8.58 9.41 11.51
CA GLU A 117 8.61 8.51 12.68
C GLU A 117 7.22 7.95 13.03
N LYS A 118 6.17 8.74 12.81
CA LYS A 118 4.80 8.33 13.09
C LYS A 118 4.39 7.20 12.15
N GLU A 119 4.56 7.39 10.84
CA GLU A 119 4.25 6.40 9.81
C GLU A 119 5.11 5.15 9.96
N TYR A 120 6.38 5.29 10.34
CA TYR A 120 7.23 4.15 10.68
C TYR A 120 6.68 3.34 11.85
N THR A 121 6.30 4.00 12.93
CA THR A 121 5.72 3.34 14.12
C THR A 121 4.43 2.62 13.76
N GLN A 122 3.57 3.25 12.95
CA GLN A 122 2.34 2.63 12.44
C GLN A 122 2.63 1.43 11.53
N ALA A 123 3.69 1.49 10.70
CA ALA A 123 4.10 0.38 9.86
C ALA A 123 4.59 -0.81 10.69
N LEU A 124 5.36 -0.56 11.75
CA LEU A 124 5.76 -1.60 12.71
C LEU A 124 4.56 -2.22 13.42
N GLU A 125 3.59 -1.40 13.83
CA GLU A 125 2.35 -1.87 14.43
C GLU A 125 1.57 -2.76 13.45
N MET A 126 1.43 -2.32 12.20
CA MET A 126 0.79 -3.09 11.14
C MET A 126 1.49 -4.44 10.91
N SER A 127 2.83 -4.44 10.88
CA SER A 127 3.64 -5.66 10.77
C SER A 127 3.33 -6.64 11.90
N ASN A 128 3.26 -6.14 13.15
CA ASN A 128 2.96 -6.96 14.32
C ASN A 128 1.52 -7.49 14.31
N LEU A 129 0.57 -6.70 13.80
CA LEU A 129 -0.83 -7.12 13.67
C LEU A 129 -0.98 -8.22 12.63
N ILE A 130 -0.33 -8.09 11.46
CA ILE A 130 -0.35 -9.13 10.42
C ILE A 130 0.17 -10.45 10.98
N LEU A 131 1.27 -10.45 11.74
CA LEU A 131 1.80 -11.66 12.38
C LEU A 131 0.83 -12.31 13.39
N LYS A 132 -0.07 -11.53 14.01
CA LYS A 132 -1.08 -12.05 14.95
C LYS A 132 -2.33 -12.59 14.25
N LEU A 133 -2.60 -12.16 13.03
CA LEU A 133 -3.77 -12.53 12.24
C LEU A 133 -3.53 -13.78 11.36
N GLN A 134 -2.28 -14.25 11.32
CA GLN A 134 -1.83 -15.46 10.63
C GLN A 134 -1.83 -16.67 11.56
#